data_AF-A0A7X8TPH7-F1
#
_entry.id   AF-A0A7X8TPH7-F1
#
_cell.length_a   1.000
_cell.length_b   1.000
_cell.length_c   1.000
_cell.angle_alpha   90.00
_cell.angle_beta   90.00
_cell.angle_gamma   90.00
#
_symmetry.space_group_name_H-M   'P 1'
#
loop_
_entity.id
_entity.type
_entity.pdbx_description
1 polymer ?
#
loop_
_entity_poly.entity_id
_entity_poly.type
_entity_poly.pdbx_seq_one_letter_code
_entity_poly.pdbx_strand_id
1 'polypeptide(L)'
;MKTPINAILAAMMVALASSSFANEAVGNNNSSAVKDINNGYEDYTIRRPIHDLSDKEKKLANYYIFDCYLGCHRPAMEEVPETLSPKLEGLDPQYIFDQWVDMDNERHSGISSQMKLMAYYYTPEEMANVAIVLGSKTMSYNPHQSVLESEAFQRGKEKYDASCKMCHGEQGASTDSRFPPLKGQMPTYLFEQLVGYRDGKRTNRDAPMMIPFAKIHNETDYKEIIAYVTGQSVVPVNRKEYITGEGMPAPKDFVLPATGQIQNFTDVFGEDSDYIENPMSFTISDSGKVTLDNNTKLMWEREASRMWMTAEEGEQYCANLELDGYTDWRYPLIKELQSIGDMGDYMPALDVDAFVNMPRMASGIWTFPVSDHPDHAWHIGFPDAHVMGQHTASTKLVRCVRADNGAAYHNMSYVDNKDGTVTEKVTNRMWQQKIDYQRRDWYDSIQYCEDLDYAGYSDWRLPNMREALSIVNFNKTSPAIDEEFFPDTPIKYYFWTSSSDVGGIEMWSEPLGPRKKDKTAAELDLRHMTHHGGWAQGYQIGSGYAMKKDVEFYTRCIRNP
;
A
#
# COMPACT_ATOMS: atom_id res chain seq x y z
N MET A 1 -26.44 48.36 41.10
CA MET A 1 -26.51 48.08 42.56
C MET A 1 -27.78 47.30 42.86
N LYS A 2 -27.66 45.96 42.92
CA LYS A 2 -28.43 45.00 43.72
C LYS A 2 -27.98 43.60 43.27
N THR A 3 -27.73 42.77 44.26
CA THR A 3 -27.02 41.48 44.30
C THR A 3 -27.78 40.33 43.61
N PRO A 4 -27.08 39.30 43.08
CA PRO A 4 -27.71 38.12 42.47
C PRO A 4 -27.92 36.98 43.49
N ILE A 5 -29.00 36.21 43.28
CA ILE A 5 -29.34 34.98 44.00
C ILE A 5 -28.71 33.80 43.25
N ASN A 6 -27.73 33.14 43.88
CA ASN A 6 -27.24 31.81 43.50
C ASN A 6 -27.80 30.79 44.49
N ALA A 7 -28.41 29.74 43.94
CA ALA A 7 -28.98 28.64 44.69
C ALA A 7 -28.09 27.38 44.58
N ILE A 8 -27.75 26.85 45.76
CA ILE A 8 -27.47 25.44 46.08
C ILE A 8 -26.03 24.94 45.83
N LEU A 9 -25.22 25.09 46.89
CA LEU A 9 -24.17 24.16 47.31
C LEU A 9 -24.06 24.24 48.85
N ALA A 10 -23.97 23.09 49.54
CA ALA A 10 -23.24 22.84 50.80
C ALA A 10 -24.00 21.98 51.83
N ALA A 11 -23.70 20.67 51.84
CA ALA A 11 -23.51 19.80 53.02
C ALA A 11 -23.18 18.41 52.44
N MET A 12 -22.15 17.65 52.81
CA MET A 12 -21.14 17.69 53.86
C MET A 12 -20.06 16.68 53.42
N MET A 13 -18.79 16.94 53.73
CA MET A 13 -17.70 16.00 53.55
C MET A 13 -16.92 15.88 54.86
N VAL A 14 -16.36 14.68 55.09
CA VAL A 14 -15.25 14.31 56.00
C VAL A 14 -15.60 13.56 57.31
N ALA A 15 -15.55 12.22 57.19
CA ALA A 15 -14.80 11.19 57.96
C ALA A 15 -14.55 11.29 59.48
N LEU A 16 -14.75 10.15 60.18
CA LEU A 16 -13.78 9.48 61.08
C LEU A 16 -14.24 8.05 61.50
N ALA A 17 -13.24 7.21 61.77
CA ALA A 17 -13.21 5.75 61.92
C ALA A 17 -14.08 5.08 63.03
N SER A 18 -14.45 3.79 62.84
CA SER A 18 -13.91 2.62 63.60
C SER A 18 -14.78 1.34 63.54
N SER A 19 -14.07 0.20 63.42
CA SER A 19 -14.34 -1.18 63.90
C SER A 19 -15.58 -2.01 63.46
N SER A 20 -15.22 -3.13 62.81
CA SER A 20 -15.72 -4.52 62.92
C SER A 20 -17.18 -4.85 62.59
N PHE A 21 -17.41 -5.69 61.58
CA PHE A 21 -18.17 -6.95 61.68
C PHE A 21 -17.76 -7.95 60.57
N ALA A 22 -18.05 -9.22 60.83
CA ALA A 22 -17.43 -10.44 60.33
C ALA A 22 -17.65 -10.80 58.84
N ASN A 23 -16.70 -11.62 58.37
CA ASN A 23 -16.74 -12.58 57.26
C ASN A 23 -18.12 -13.09 56.84
N GLU A 24 -18.41 -13.01 55.54
CA GLU A 24 -19.00 -14.10 54.78
C GLU A 24 -18.14 -14.34 53.53
N ALA A 25 -17.69 -15.58 53.38
CA ALA A 25 -16.80 -16.02 52.32
C ALA A 25 -17.55 -16.08 50.97
N VAL A 26 -17.23 -15.15 50.08
CA VAL A 26 -17.51 -15.29 48.65
C VAL A 26 -16.22 -15.73 47.98
N GLY A 27 -16.28 -16.87 47.29
CA GLY A 27 -15.14 -17.54 46.66
C GLY A 27 -14.31 -16.59 45.82
N ASN A 28 -13.05 -16.44 46.22
CA ASN A 28 -12.05 -15.65 45.53
C ASN A 28 -11.56 -16.45 44.31
N ASN A 29 -12.31 -16.47 43.21
CA ASN A 29 -11.79 -16.88 41.91
C ASN A 29 -11.13 -15.67 41.26
N ASN A 30 -10.04 -15.22 41.87
CA ASN A 30 -9.15 -14.23 41.27
C ASN A 30 -8.22 -14.97 40.30
N SER A 31 -8.73 -15.38 39.13
CA SER A 31 -7.83 -15.71 38.02
C SER A 31 -7.29 -14.37 37.55
N SER A 32 -6.08 -14.02 38.00
CA SER A 32 -5.36 -12.89 37.41
C SER A 32 -5.29 -13.12 35.91
N ALA A 33 -5.78 -12.17 35.10
CA ALA A 33 -5.70 -12.25 33.65
C ALA A 33 -4.30 -12.66 33.24
N VAL A 34 -4.20 -13.66 32.35
CA VAL A 34 -2.90 -14.13 31.87
C VAL A 34 -2.25 -12.96 31.15
N LYS A 35 -0.96 -12.73 31.36
CA LYS A 35 -0.23 -11.66 30.67
C LYS A 35 0.73 -12.26 29.67
N ASP A 36 0.84 -11.57 28.53
CA ASP A 36 1.87 -11.86 27.54
C ASP A 36 3.25 -11.60 28.14
N ILE A 37 4.25 -12.30 27.63
CA ILE A 37 5.64 -12.02 27.97
C ILE A 37 6.22 -11.14 26.87
N ASN A 38 6.52 -9.89 27.21
CA ASN A 38 7.21 -8.97 26.32
C ASN A 38 8.69 -8.90 26.70
N ASN A 39 9.53 -9.73 26.09
CA ASN A 39 10.99 -9.65 26.26
C ASN A 39 11.65 -8.78 25.17
N GLY A 40 10.86 -8.07 24.36
CA GLY A 40 11.28 -7.37 23.14
C GLY A 40 10.44 -7.80 21.94
N TYR A 41 10.53 -7.06 20.83
CA TYR A 41 9.74 -7.29 19.62
C TYR A 41 9.91 -8.71 19.05
N GLU A 42 11.16 -9.19 18.96
CA GLU A 42 11.48 -10.53 18.44
C GLU A 42 11.12 -11.65 19.42
N ASP A 43 11.03 -11.32 20.72
CA ASP A 43 10.88 -12.25 21.83
C ASP A 43 9.56 -11.99 22.59
N TYR A 44 8.49 -11.68 21.85
CA TYR A 44 7.15 -11.53 22.40
C TYR A 44 6.42 -12.88 22.39
N THR A 45 5.96 -13.33 23.56
CA THR A 45 5.17 -14.55 23.70
C THR A 45 3.74 -14.23 24.08
N ILE A 46 2.82 -14.57 23.19
CA ILE A 46 1.38 -14.46 23.41
C ILE A 46 0.95 -15.57 24.38
N ARG A 47 0.31 -15.18 25.47
CA ARG A 47 -0.31 -16.07 26.45
C ARG A 47 -1.76 -15.72 26.71
N ARG A 48 -2.17 -14.48 26.42
CA ARG A 48 -3.54 -14.01 26.57
C ARG A 48 -4.49 -14.76 25.64
N PRO A 49 -5.54 -15.41 26.17
CA PRO A 49 -6.67 -15.85 25.36
C PRO A 49 -7.58 -14.67 24.98
N ILE A 50 -8.45 -14.86 23.97
CA ILE A 50 -9.35 -13.79 23.51
C ILE A 50 -10.28 -13.22 24.60
N HIS A 51 -10.65 -14.01 25.61
CA HIS A 51 -11.50 -13.52 26.71
C HIS A 51 -10.78 -12.56 27.65
N ASP A 52 -9.43 -12.57 27.66
CA ASP A 52 -8.61 -11.64 28.45
C ASP A 52 -8.39 -10.29 27.75
N LEU A 53 -8.79 -10.15 26.47
CA LEU A 53 -8.80 -8.87 25.76
C LEU A 53 -10.02 -8.03 26.19
N SER A 54 -9.77 -6.75 26.48
CA SER A 54 -10.82 -5.77 26.70
C SER A 54 -11.64 -5.49 25.43
N ASP A 55 -12.84 -4.94 25.60
CA ASP A 55 -13.69 -4.56 24.46
C ASP A 55 -13.02 -3.50 23.56
N LYS A 56 -12.21 -2.62 24.16
CA LYS A 56 -11.43 -1.62 23.41
C LYS A 56 -10.37 -2.29 22.53
N GLU A 57 -9.61 -3.24 23.08
CA GLU A 57 -8.61 -3.99 22.33
C GLU A 57 -9.23 -4.81 21.21
N LYS A 58 -10.36 -5.50 21.46
CA LYS A 58 -11.10 -6.24 20.44
C LYS A 58 -11.60 -5.34 19.32
N LYS A 59 -12.14 -4.17 19.66
CA LYS A 59 -12.63 -3.21 18.66
C LYS A 59 -11.50 -2.68 17.78
N LEU A 60 -10.36 -2.34 18.39
CA LEU A 60 -9.18 -1.86 17.67
C LEU A 60 -8.56 -2.96 16.80
N ALA A 61 -8.43 -4.18 17.31
CA ALA A 61 -7.96 -5.33 16.54
C ALA A 61 -8.87 -5.62 15.34
N ASN A 62 -10.20 -5.57 15.50
CA ASN A 62 -11.12 -5.75 14.37
C ASN A 62 -11.02 -4.63 13.33
N TYR A 63 -10.76 -3.40 13.76
CA TYR A 63 -10.50 -2.29 12.84
C TYR A 63 -9.24 -2.54 12.00
N TYR A 64 -8.14 -2.98 12.62
CA TYR A 64 -6.91 -3.34 11.90
C TYR A 64 -7.08 -4.57 11.00
N ILE A 65 -7.84 -5.58 11.43
CA ILE A 65 -8.17 -6.74 10.60
C ILE A 65 -8.93 -6.32 9.34
N PHE A 66 -9.88 -5.39 9.47
CA PHE A 66 -10.61 -4.87 8.32
C PHE A 66 -9.68 -4.17 7.33
N ASP A 67 -8.70 -3.40 7.81
CA ASP A 67 -7.69 -2.77 6.95
C ASP A 67 -6.82 -3.82 6.22
N CYS A 68 -6.39 -4.88 6.91
CA CYS A 68 -5.72 -6.03 6.28
C CYS A 68 -6.54 -6.66 5.15
N TYR A 69 -7.88 -6.66 5.27
CA TYR A 69 -8.79 -7.20 4.25
C TYR A 69 -9.03 -6.27 3.06
N LEU A 70 -9.02 -4.96 3.25
CA LEU A 70 -9.18 -4.00 2.14
C LEU A 70 -7.92 -3.93 1.26
N GLY A 71 -6.76 -4.23 1.82
CA GLY A 71 -5.49 -4.12 1.11
C GLY A 71 -5.11 -5.35 0.31
N CYS A 72 -5.11 -6.53 0.96
CA CYS A 72 -4.48 -7.74 0.43
C CYS A 72 -5.19 -9.05 0.82
N HIS A 73 -5.53 -9.24 2.10
CA HIS A 73 -6.13 -10.48 2.58
C HIS A 73 -7.64 -10.49 2.37
N ARG A 74 -8.31 -11.63 2.57
CA ARG A 74 -9.78 -11.70 2.59
C ARG A 74 -10.25 -12.48 3.82
N PRO A 75 -11.48 -12.23 4.31
CA PRO A 75 -12.11 -13.08 5.33
C PRO A 75 -12.12 -14.55 4.88
N ALA A 76 -11.77 -15.47 5.77
CA ALA A 76 -11.70 -16.89 5.46
C ALA A 76 -13.04 -17.62 5.70
N MET A 77 -14.16 -16.89 5.64
CA MET A 77 -15.50 -17.37 6.00
C MET A 77 -16.37 -17.75 4.79
N GLU A 78 -15.98 -17.35 3.58
CA GLU A 78 -16.75 -17.55 2.35
C GLU A 78 -15.86 -18.10 1.23
N GLU A 79 -16.45 -18.44 0.07
CA GLU A 79 -15.66 -18.71 -1.14
C GLU A 79 -14.90 -17.44 -1.52
N VAL A 80 -13.58 -17.49 -1.32
CA VAL A 80 -12.68 -16.40 -1.64
C VAL A 80 -12.10 -16.67 -3.02
N PRO A 81 -12.16 -15.72 -3.97
CA PRO A 81 -11.39 -15.78 -5.20
C PRO A 81 -9.92 -16.05 -4.90
N GLU A 82 -9.28 -16.81 -5.78
CA GLU A 82 -7.90 -17.23 -5.60
C GLU A 82 -6.95 -16.03 -5.64
N THR A 83 -6.10 -15.89 -4.61
CA THR A 83 -5.06 -14.85 -4.54
C THR A 83 -3.76 -15.41 -3.94
N LEU A 84 -2.69 -14.64 -4.01
CA LEU A 84 -1.45 -14.96 -3.30
C LEU A 84 -1.44 -14.53 -1.83
N SER A 85 -2.49 -13.86 -1.36
CA SER A 85 -2.58 -13.42 0.03
C SER A 85 -3.17 -14.55 0.89
N PRO A 86 -2.49 -14.99 1.94
CA PRO A 86 -2.98 -16.12 2.74
C PRO A 86 -4.25 -15.76 3.51
N LYS A 87 -5.11 -16.76 3.72
CA LYS A 87 -6.13 -16.73 4.76
C LYS A 87 -5.45 -16.73 6.13
N LEU A 88 -5.84 -15.80 6.99
CA LEU A 88 -5.22 -15.57 8.31
C LEU A 88 -6.03 -16.12 9.48
N GLU A 89 -7.35 -16.22 9.31
CA GLU A 89 -8.26 -16.65 10.38
C GLU A 89 -8.00 -18.11 10.75
N GLY A 90 -8.04 -18.42 12.04
CA GLY A 90 -7.79 -19.78 12.57
C GLY A 90 -6.34 -20.24 12.58
N LEU A 91 -5.39 -19.40 12.18
CA LEU A 91 -3.97 -19.64 12.45
C LEU A 91 -3.68 -19.39 13.93
N ASP A 92 -2.69 -20.11 14.48
CA ASP A 92 -2.26 -19.90 15.86
C ASP A 92 -1.79 -18.43 16.07
N PRO A 93 -2.21 -17.75 17.15
CA PRO A 93 -1.82 -16.37 17.39
C PRO A 93 -0.30 -16.15 17.43
N GLN A 94 0.46 -17.06 18.05
CA GLN A 94 1.91 -16.93 18.09
C GLN A 94 2.50 -17.11 16.69
N TYR A 95 1.98 -18.06 15.90
CA TYR A 95 2.41 -18.22 14.51
C TYR A 95 2.19 -16.94 13.68
N ILE A 96 1.01 -16.31 13.78
CA ILE A 96 0.71 -15.06 13.06
C ILE A 96 1.71 -13.96 13.46
N PHE A 97 1.94 -13.79 14.77
CA PHE A 97 2.87 -12.81 15.30
C PHE A 97 4.30 -13.04 14.79
N ASP A 98 4.78 -14.28 14.86
CA ASP A 98 6.11 -14.67 14.38
C ASP A 98 6.27 -14.41 12.88
N GLN A 99 5.22 -14.65 12.07
CA GLN A 99 5.27 -14.32 10.64
C GLN A 99 5.44 -12.82 10.40
N TRP A 100 4.81 -11.94 11.19
CA TRP A 100 5.00 -10.50 11.07
C TRP A 100 6.43 -10.08 11.44
N VAL A 101 6.97 -10.64 12.53
CA VAL A 101 8.36 -10.40 12.94
C VAL A 101 9.34 -10.85 11.86
N ASP A 102 9.14 -12.05 11.30
CA ASP A 102 9.99 -12.61 10.26
C ASP A 102 9.91 -11.82 8.93
N MET A 103 8.76 -11.24 8.62
CA MET A 103 8.58 -10.37 7.44
C MET A 103 9.39 -9.08 7.54
N ASP A 104 9.56 -8.54 8.74
CA ASP A 104 10.43 -7.39 8.97
C ASP A 104 11.91 -7.75 8.83
N ASN A 105 12.32 -8.81 9.54
CA ASN A 105 13.72 -9.10 9.83
C ASN A 105 14.42 -9.99 8.80
N GLU A 106 13.70 -10.95 8.21
CA GLU A 106 14.34 -12.08 7.53
C GLU A 106 13.83 -12.25 6.09
N ARG A 107 12.58 -11.90 5.79
CA ARG A 107 11.95 -12.13 4.48
C ARG A 107 11.96 -10.87 3.62
N HIS A 108 12.99 -10.75 2.78
CA HIS A 108 13.27 -9.54 2.01
C HIS A 108 12.70 -9.56 0.57
N SER A 109 11.92 -10.56 0.17
CA SER A 109 11.49 -10.71 -1.24
C SER A 109 10.07 -11.24 -1.41
N GLY A 110 9.44 -10.90 -2.54
CA GLY A 110 8.06 -11.27 -2.86
C GLY A 110 7.04 -10.49 -2.01
N ILE A 111 5.88 -11.09 -1.76
CA ILE A 111 4.75 -10.47 -1.04
C ILE A 111 5.10 -10.06 0.40
N SER A 112 6.15 -10.64 1.02
CA SER A 112 6.56 -10.22 2.37
C SER A 112 7.01 -8.76 2.43
N SER A 113 7.50 -8.19 1.31
CA SER A 113 7.84 -6.77 1.21
C SER A 113 6.64 -5.85 1.49
N GLN A 114 5.44 -6.28 1.12
CA GLN A 114 4.19 -5.52 1.33
C GLN A 114 3.76 -5.56 2.79
N MET A 115 3.90 -6.72 3.44
CA MET A 115 3.59 -6.88 4.86
C MET A 115 4.57 -6.15 5.79
N LYS A 116 5.76 -5.81 5.30
CA LYS A 116 6.77 -5.06 6.06
C LYS A 116 6.26 -3.68 6.48
N LEU A 117 5.52 -2.99 5.59
CA LEU A 117 4.87 -1.72 5.91
C LEU A 117 3.87 -1.90 7.07
N MET A 118 3.05 -2.95 7.04
CA MET A 118 2.09 -3.24 8.09
C MET A 118 2.79 -3.53 9.44
N ALA A 119 3.90 -4.27 9.44
CA ALA A 119 4.67 -4.56 10.66
C ALA A 119 5.28 -3.29 11.31
N TYR A 120 5.39 -2.19 10.57
CA TYR A 120 5.89 -0.90 11.06
C TYR A 120 4.81 -0.05 11.71
N TYR A 121 3.56 -0.16 11.27
CA TYR A 121 2.45 0.62 11.82
C TYR A 121 2.00 0.18 13.21
N TYR A 122 2.08 -1.11 13.55
CA TYR A 122 1.44 -1.64 14.76
C TYR A 122 2.44 -1.94 15.88
N THR A 123 2.06 -1.64 17.12
CA THR A 123 2.78 -2.06 18.33
C THR A 123 2.79 -3.57 18.48
N PRO A 124 3.81 -4.16 19.14
CA PRO A 124 3.82 -5.60 19.42
C PRO A 124 2.56 -6.06 20.17
N GLU A 125 2.02 -5.22 21.04
CA GLU A 125 0.76 -5.51 21.74
C GLU A 125 -0.45 -5.48 20.80
N GLU A 126 -0.55 -4.52 19.88
CA GLU A 126 -1.61 -4.49 18.87
C GLU A 126 -1.50 -5.66 17.89
N MET A 127 -0.29 -6.02 17.47
CA MET A 127 -0.01 -7.21 16.68
C MET A 127 -0.51 -8.47 17.38
N ALA A 128 -0.20 -8.63 18.67
CA ALA A 128 -0.67 -9.73 19.48
C ALA A 128 -2.21 -9.73 19.58
N ASN A 129 -2.83 -8.58 19.79
CA ASN A 129 -4.28 -8.45 19.87
C ASN A 129 -4.96 -8.83 18.53
N VAL A 130 -4.41 -8.40 17.39
CA VAL A 130 -4.86 -8.79 16.05
C VAL A 130 -4.72 -10.29 15.84
N ALA A 131 -3.56 -10.86 16.20
CA ALA A 131 -3.30 -12.29 16.08
C ALA A 131 -4.25 -13.14 16.94
N ILE A 132 -4.54 -12.70 18.17
CA ILE A 132 -5.51 -13.37 19.07
C ILE A 132 -6.92 -13.34 18.46
N VAL A 133 -7.35 -12.20 17.92
CA VAL A 133 -8.68 -12.10 17.29
C VAL A 133 -8.75 -12.95 16.03
N LEU A 134 -7.74 -12.93 15.15
CA LEU A 134 -7.71 -13.79 13.95
C LEU A 134 -7.67 -15.28 14.30
N GLY A 135 -6.85 -15.68 15.28
CA GLY A 135 -6.73 -17.07 15.70
C GLY A 135 -7.97 -17.61 16.41
N SER A 136 -8.82 -16.73 16.96
CA SER A 136 -10.12 -17.14 17.52
C SER A 136 -11.18 -17.48 16.47
N LYS A 137 -10.95 -17.09 15.22
CA LYS A 137 -11.86 -17.34 14.10
C LYS A 137 -11.55 -18.69 13.44
N THR A 138 -12.39 -19.11 12.49
CA THR A 138 -12.24 -20.40 11.80
C THR A 138 -11.90 -20.19 10.33
N MET A 139 -10.90 -20.91 9.83
CA MET A 139 -10.61 -20.98 8.40
C MET A 139 -11.59 -21.93 7.72
N SER A 140 -12.37 -21.45 6.75
CA SER A 140 -13.29 -22.29 5.99
C SER A 140 -12.55 -23.16 4.96
N TYR A 141 -12.94 -24.43 4.91
CA TYR A 141 -12.50 -25.39 3.91
C TYR A 141 -13.56 -25.49 2.80
N ASN A 142 -13.25 -24.92 1.64
CA ASN A 142 -14.19 -24.78 0.51
C ASN A 142 -13.67 -25.58 -0.71
N PRO A 143 -13.77 -26.92 -0.69
CA PRO A 143 -13.22 -27.75 -1.75
C PRO A 143 -14.08 -27.71 -3.03
N HIS A 144 -13.45 -27.89 -4.18
CA HIS A 144 -14.16 -28.14 -5.44
C HIS A 144 -14.36 -29.65 -5.61
N GLN A 145 -15.61 -30.07 -5.86
CA GLN A 145 -15.95 -31.49 -5.96
C GLN A 145 -15.14 -32.21 -7.06
N SER A 146 -14.93 -31.55 -8.20
CA SER A 146 -14.10 -32.06 -9.31
C SER A 146 -12.65 -32.31 -8.93
N VAL A 147 -12.12 -31.57 -7.94
CA VAL A 147 -10.76 -31.77 -7.42
C VAL A 147 -10.74 -32.95 -6.46
N LEU A 148 -11.71 -33.07 -5.55
CA LEU A 148 -11.80 -34.19 -4.61
C LEU A 148 -11.85 -35.56 -5.31
N GLU A 149 -12.52 -35.61 -6.47
CA GLU A 149 -12.67 -36.82 -7.29
C GLU A 149 -11.49 -37.07 -8.23
N SER A 150 -10.54 -36.14 -8.32
CA SER A 150 -9.41 -36.24 -9.24
C SER A 150 -8.33 -37.21 -8.77
N GLU A 151 -7.61 -37.82 -9.70
CA GLU A 151 -6.41 -38.61 -9.38
C GLU A 151 -5.32 -37.76 -8.72
N ALA A 152 -5.24 -36.46 -9.06
CA ALA A 152 -4.29 -35.53 -8.48
C ALA A 152 -4.49 -35.41 -6.96
N PHE A 153 -5.73 -35.39 -6.49
CA PHE A 153 -6.04 -35.38 -5.06
C PHE A 153 -5.57 -36.66 -4.35
N GLN A 154 -5.79 -37.83 -4.97
CA GLN A 154 -5.37 -39.12 -4.41
C GLN A 154 -3.84 -39.25 -4.38
N ARG A 155 -3.15 -38.92 -5.47
CA ARG A 155 -1.68 -38.89 -5.52
C ARG A 155 -1.09 -37.85 -4.57
N GLY A 156 -1.79 -36.73 -4.38
CA GLY A 156 -1.45 -35.70 -3.42
C GLY A 156 -1.50 -36.20 -1.98
N LYS A 157 -2.52 -36.98 -1.63
CA LYS A 157 -2.66 -37.63 -0.32
C LYS A 157 -1.46 -38.51 0.00
N GLU A 158 -1.08 -39.39 -0.92
CA GLU A 158 0.04 -40.33 -0.73
C GLU A 158 1.35 -39.58 -0.45
N LYS A 159 1.64 -38.53 -1.22
CA LYS A 159 2.82 -37.69 -1.03
C LYS A 159 2.76 -36.91 0.28
N TYR A 160 1.61 -36.30 0.59
CA TYR A 160 1.41 -35.56 1.83
C TYR A 160 1.59 -36.44 3.07
N ASP A 161 1.02 -37.65 3.06
CA ASP A 161 1.14 -38.60 4.17
C ASP A 161 2.59 -39.03 4.39
N ALA A 162 3.37 -39.16 3.31
CA ALA A 162 4.78 -39.55 3.36
C ALA A 162 5.71 -38.46 3.91
N SER A 163 5.43 -37.17 3.66
CA SER A 163 6.40 -36.10 3.97
C SER A 163 5.89 -34.97 4.87
N CYS A 164 4.58 -34.74 4.95
CA CYS A 164 4.03 -33.51 5.54
C CYS A 164 3.20 -33.77 6.82
N LYS A 165 2.44 -34.88 6.82
CA LYS A 165 1.46 -35.22 7.86
C LYS A 165 2.01 -35.25 9.29
N MET A 166 3.27 -35.65 9.46
CA MET A 166 3.91 -35.74 10.78
C MET A 166 3.89 -34.40 11.54
N CYS A 167 3.99 -33.29 10.82
CA CYS A 167 4.01 -31.95 11.40
C CYS A 167 2.70 -31.21 11.16
N HIS A 168 2.16 -31.26 9.93
CA HIS A 168 0.97 -30.50 9.55
C HIS A 168 -0.36 -31.20 9.85
N GLY A 169 -0.35 -32.38 10.50
CA GLY A 169 -1.54 -33.11 10.89
C GLY A 169 -2.28 -33.78 9.73
N GLU A 170 -3.43 -34.36 10.01
CA GLU A 170 -4.27 -35.02 9.00
C GLU A 170 -4.77 -33.99 7.97
N GLN A 171 -4.47 -34.19 6.69
CA GLN A 171 -4.87 -33.28 5.60
C GLN A 171 -4.50 -31.80 5.84
N GLY A 172 -3.44 -31.51 6.59
CA GLY A 172 -3.02 -30.15 6.87
C GLY A 172 -3.78 -29.49 8.03
N ALA A 173 -4.55 -30.22 8.83
CA ALA A 173 -5.30 -29.70 9.98
C ALA A 173 -4.52 -29.81 11.30
N SER A 174 -3.28 -29.32 11.32
CA SER A 174 -2.47 -29.26 12.55
C SER A 174 -3.17 -28.48 13.65
N THR A 175 -3.09 -28.98 14.88
CA THR A 175 -3.47 -28.27 16.11
C THR A 175 -2.26 -27.88 16.96
N ASP A 176 -1.05 -28.17 16.48
CA ASP A 176 0.20 -27.77 17.14
C ASP A 176 0.54 -26.35 16.71
N SER A 177 0.71 -25.44 17.67
CA SER A 177 0.98 -24.02 17.41
C SER A 177 2.26 -23.78 16.63
N ARG A 178 3.20 -24.74 16.61
CA ARG A 178 4.46 -24.66 15.86
C ARG A 178 4.28 -24.96 14.38
N PHE A 179 3.22 -25.68 14.01
CA PHE A 179 2.99 -26.14 12.64
C PHE A 179 1.68 -25.56 12.13
N PRO A 180 1.71 -24.59 11.21
CA PRO A 180 0.49 -23.93 10.77
C PRO A 180 -0.43 -24.91 10.04
N PRO A 181 -1.76 -24.76 10.19
CA PRO A 181 -2.69 -25.49 9.36
C PRO A 181 -2.58 -25.05 7.90
N LEU A 182 -2.61 -26.02 7.00
CA LEU A 182 -2.62 -25.85 5.54
C LEU A 182 -4.02 -26.07 4.96
N LYS A 183 -4.91 -26.72 5.72
CA LYS A 183 -6.24 -27.09 5.26
C LYS A 183 -7.08 -25.84 4.97
N GLY A 184 -7.56 -25.73 3.73
CA GLY A 184 -8.40 -24.62 3.29
C GLY A 184 -7.64 -23.32 2.96
N GLN A 185 -6.31 -23.31 3.04
CA GLN A 185 -5.48 -22.18 2.61
C GLN A 185 -5.54 -21.98 1.08
N MET A 186 -5.12 -20.80 0.58
CA MET A 186 -5.07 -20.53 -0.87
C MET A 186 -4.05 -21.44 -1.59
N PRO A 187 -4.46 -22.23 -2.60
CA PRO A 187 -3.59 -23.08 -3.39
C PRO A 187 -2.30 -22.41 -3.91
N THR A 188 -2.43 -21.23 -4.49
CA THR A 188 -1.35 -20.50 -5.16
C THR A 188 -0.40 -19.89 -4.13
N TYR A 189 -0.92 -19.40 -3.00
CA TYR A 189 -0.07 -19.02 -1.87
C TYR A 189 0.80 -20.21 -1.42
N LEU A 190 0.21 -21.39 -1.20
CA LEU A 190 0.97 -22.58 -0.79
C LEU A 190 2.01 -22.98 -1.83
N PHE A 191 1.68 -22.91 -3.11
CA PHE A 191 2.61 -23.18 -4.21
C PHE A 191 3.82 -22.23 -4.15
N GLU A 192 3.58 -20.93 -4.05
CA GLU A 192 4.64 -19.92 -3.95
C GLU A 192 5.46 -20.05 -2.66
N GLN A 193 4.86 -20.50 -1.54
CA GLN A 193 5.63 -20.79 -0.32
C GLN A 193 6.58 -21.98 -0.50
N LEU A 194 6.14 -23.05 -1.15
CA LEU A 194 6.98 -24.22 -1.42
C LEU A 194 8.12 -23.88 -2.39
N VAL A 195 7.82 -23.14 -3.46
CA VAL A 195 8.84 -22.59 -4.38
C VAL A 195 9.81 -21.68 -3.62
N GLY A 196 9.30 -20.78 -2.78
CA GLY A 196 10.11 -19.87 -1.98
C GLY A 196 11.08 -20.59 -1.04
N TYR A 197 10.66 -21.67 -0.38
CA TYR A 197 11.55 -22.51 0.42
C TYR A 197 12.55 -23.28 -0.45
N ARG A 198 12.10 -23.93 -1.54
CA ARG A 198 12.97 -24.69 -2.45
C ARG A 198 14.13 -23.85 -2.96
N ASP A 199 13.82 -22.62 -3.38
CA ASP A 199 14.75 -21.70 -4.04
C ASP A 199 15.51 -20.81 -3.03
N GLY A 200 15.23 -20.95 -1.73
CA GLY A 200 15.87 -20.16 -0.68
C GLY A 200 15.46 -18.69 -0.65
N LYS A 201 14.35 -18.32 -1.30
CA LYS A 201 13.79 -16.96 -1.28
C LYS A 201 13.00 -16.67 0.00
N ARG A 202 12.45 -17.71 0.64
CA ARG A 202 11.82 -17.64 1.96
C ARG A 202 12.83 -18.10 3.02
N THR A 203 13.25 -17.14 3.85
CA THR A 203 14.42 -17.24 4.75
C THR A 203 14.07 -17.06 6.23
N ASN A 204 12.81 -17.26 6.59
CA ASN A 204 12.32 -17.04 7.94
C ASN A 204 12.81 -18.13 8.93
N ARG A 205 12.55 -17.95 10.24
CA ARG A 205 13.01 -18.86 11.33
C ARG A 205 12.75 -20.34 11.08
N ASP A 206 11.65 -20.67 10.40
CA ASP A 206 11.24 -22.06 10.11
C ASP A 206 11.75 -22.59 8.76
N ALA A 207 12.35 -21.74 7.92
CA ALA A 207 12.85 -22.11 6.61
C ALA A 207 13.84 -23.29 6.65
N PRO A 208 14.81 -23.38 7.58
CA PRO A 208 15.70 -24.54 7.66
C PRO A 208 14.97 -25.87 7.82
N MET A 209 13.79 -25.87 8.47
CA MET A 209 12.96 -27.07 8.63
C MET A 209 12.21 -27.41 7.34
N MET A 210 11.65 -26.41 6.64
CA MET A 210 10.82 -26.64 5.45
C MET A 210 11.63 -26.87 4.16
N ILE A 211 12.84 -26.33 4.05
CA ILE A 211 13.69 -26.42 2.85
C ILE A 211 13.89 -27.88 2.38
N PRO A 212 14.25 -28.86 3.24
CA PRO A 212 14.40 -30.25 2.81
C PRO A 212 13.10 -30.83 2.21
N PHE A 213 11.96 -30.56 2.84
CA PHE A 213 10.66 -31.06 2.37
C PHE A 213 10.21 -30.37 1.07
N ALA A 214 10.55 -29.10 0.89
CA ALA A 214 10.33 -28.42 -0.38
C ALA A 214 11.21 -29.04 -1.49
N LYS A 215 12.48 -29.34 -1.21
CA LYS A 215 13.43 -29.83 -2.24
C LYS A 215 13.23 -31.28 -2.69
N ILE A 216 12.55 -32.13 -1.91
CA ILE A 216 12.29 -33.52 -2.31
C ILE A 216 11.14 -33.68 -3.31
N HIS A 217 10.32 -32.64 -3.48
CA HIS A 217 9.14 -32.62 -4.35
C HIS A 217 9.36 -31.66 -5.52
N ASN A 218 8.78 -31.97 -6.67
CA ASN A 218 8.75 -31.05 -7.82
C ASN A 218 7.43 -30.26 -7.87
N GLU A 219 7.28 -29.35 -8.84
CA GLU A 219 6.09 -28.50 -8.94
C GLU A 219 4.79 -29.27 -9.26
N THR A 220 4.88 -30.42 -9.92
CA THR A 220 3.72 -31.31 -10.11
C THR A 220 3.31 -31.91 -8.77
N ASP A 221 4.28 -32.39 -7.99
CA ASP A 221 4.03 -32.92 -6.63
C ASP A 221 3.43 -31.84 -5.72
N TYR A 222 3.92 -30.59 -5.81
CA TYR A 222 3.33 -29.46 -5.08
C TYR A 222 1.86 -29.28 -5.42
N LYS A 223 1.50 -29.23 -6.71
CA LYS A 223 0.11 -29.05 -7.16
C LYS A 223 -0.80 -30.16 -6.64
N GLU A 224 -0.32 -31.40 -6.62
CA GLU A 224 -1.08 -32.55 -6.11
C GLU A 224 -1.23 -32.51 -4.58
N ILE A 225 -0.14 -32.25 -3.84
CA ILE A 225 -0.17 -32.07 -2.38
C ILE A 225 -1.12 -30.93 -2.00
N ILE A 226 -1.06 -29.82 -2.74
CA ILE A 226 -1.92 -28.65 -2.54
C ILE A 226 -3.37 -29.00 -2.84
N ALA A 227 -3.66 -29.73 -3.92
CA ALA A 227 -4.99 -30.22 -4.22
C ALA A 227 -5.55 -31.07 -3.07
N TYR A 228 -4.73 -31.90 -2.45
CA TYR A 228 -5.14 -32.69 -1.28
C TYR A 228 -5.47 -31.82 -0.05
N VAL A 229 -4.60 -30.89 0.34
CA VAL A 229 -4.80 -30.11 1.58
C VAL A 229 -5.86 -29.02 1.43
N THR A 230 -6.01 -28.42 0.25
CA THR A 230 -6.97 -27.33 0.01
C THR A 230 -8.28 -27.80 -0.58
N GLY A 231 -8.30 -28.97 -1.24
CA GLY A 231 -9.42 -29.41 -2.05
C GLY A 231 -9.64 -28.57 -3.31
N GLN A 232 -8.63 -27.79 -3.74
CA GLN A 232 -8.70 -26.89 -4.89
C GLN A 232 -7.44 -27.03 -5.77
N SER A 233 -7.54 -26.68 -7.05
CA SER A 233 -6.38 -26.68 -7.96
C SER A 233 -5.60 -25.37 -7.87
N VAL A 234 -4.27 -25.45 -8.01
CA VAL A 234 -3.43 -24.26 -8.14
C VAL A 234 -3.74 -23.56 -9.46
N VAL A 235 -4.02 -22.26 -9.39
CA VAL A 235 -4.15 -21.39 -10.56
C VAL A 235 -2.81 -20.68 -10.75
N PRO A 236 -2.07 -20.94 -11.85
CA PRO A 236 -0.82 -20.24 -12.10
C PRO A 236 -1.02 -18.73 -12.16
N VAL A 237 -0.10 -17.97 -11.55
CA VAL A 237 -0.06 -16.52 -11.70
C VAL A 237 0.40 -16.17 -13.11
N ASN A 238 -0.44 -15.49 -13.88
CA ASN A 238 -0.07 -14.97 -15.19
C ASN A 238 0.99 -13.86 -15.04
N ARG A 239 2.19 -14.11 -15.57
CA ARG A 239 3.28 -13.14 -15.68
C ARG A 239 3.37 -12.72 -17.14
N LYS A 240 2.69 -11.63 -17.50
CA LYS A 240 2.68 -11.07 -18.86
C LYS A 240 3.25 -9.65 -18.87
N GLU A 241 3.76 -9.22 -20.02
CA GLU A 241 4.01 -7.80 -20.25
C GLU A 241 2.66 -7.07 -20.37
N TYR A 242 2.51 -5.96 -19.65
CA TYR A 242 1.30 -5.14 -19.68
C TYR A 242 1.50 -3.93 -20.60
N ILE A 243 0.39 -3.32 -21.01
CA ILE A 243 0.38 -2.19 -21.94
C ILE A 243 1.23 -1.05 -21.38
N THR A 244 2.27 -0.67 -22.13
CA THR A 244 3.29 0.34 -21.82
C THR A 244 2.82 1.79 -22.00
N GLY A 245 1.60 1.99 -22.52
CA GLY A 245 1.10 3.32 -22.91
C GLY A 245 1.96 4.01 -23.96
N GLU A 246 2.89 3.30 -24.59
CA GLU A 246 3.85 3.85 -25.54
C GLU A 246 3.12 4.35 -26.79
N GLY A 247 3.39 5.60 -27.18
CA GLY A 247 2.77 6.21 -28.35
C GLY A 247 1.34 6.69 -28.16
N MET A 248 0.75 6.64 -26.96
CA MET A 248 -0.59 7.15 -26.69
C MET A 248 -0.56 8.67 -26.40
N PRO A 249 -0.99 9.53 -27.34
CA PRO A 249 -0.93 10.98 -27.15
C PRO A 249 -1.92 11.46 -26.08
N ALA A 250 -1.63 12.61 -25.48
CA ALA A 250 -2.61 13.33 -24.69
C ALA A 250 -3.83 13.70 -25.55
N PRO A 251 -5.05 13.74 -24.97
CA PRO A 251 -6.22 14.26 -25.65
C PRO A 251 -6.02 15.67 -26.19
N LYS A 252 -6.79 16.05 -27.21
CA LYS A 252 -6.76 17.43 -27.72
C LYS A 252 -7.18 18.39 -26.60
N ASP A 253 -6.49 19.52 -26.49
CA ASP A 253 -6.73 20.55 -25.48
C ASP A 253 -6.44 20.08 -24.04
N PHE A 254 -5.64 19.01 -23.90
CA PHE A 254 -5.07 18.58 -22.63
C PHE A 254 -4.26 19.70 -21.98
N VAL A 255 -4.48 19.89 -20.69
CA VAL A 255 -3.61 20.68 -19.81
C VAL A 255 -3.33 19.87 -18.56
N LEU A 256 -2.10 19.96 -18.04
CA LEU A 256 -1.72 19.28 -16.80
C LEU A 256 -2.46 19.95 -15.63
N PRO A 257 -3.31 19.22 -14.87
CA PRO A 257 -4.03 19.80 -13.75
C PRO A 257 -3.10 20.08 -12.55
N ALA A 258 -3.42 21.10 -11.74
CA ALA A 258 -2.74 21.43 -10.47
C ALA A 258 -2.84 20.29 -9.45
N THR A 259 -1.82 20.09 -8.62
CA THR A 259 -1.76 19.02 -7.60
C THR A 259 -2.91 19.04 -6.59
N GLY A 260 -3.54 20.20 -6.38
CA GLY A 260 -4.55 20.43 -5.35
C GLY A 260 -4.01 21.12 -4.09
N GLN A 261 -2.70 21.29 -3.98
CA GLN A 261 -2.08 22.06 -2.90
C GLN A 261 -2.27 23.56 -3.12
N ILE A 262 -3.41 24.07 -2.65
CA ILE A 262 -3.80 25.49 -2.82
C ILE A 262 -3.55 26.35 -1.58
N GLN A 263 -3.06 25.75 -0.49
CA GLN A 263 -2.77 26.43 0.77
C GLN A 263 -1.27 26.49 1.01
N ASN A 264 -0.81 27.55 1.65
CA ASN A 264 0.59 27.65 2.04
C ASN A 264 0.85 26.77 3.25
N PHE A 265 1.86 25.92 3.14
CA PHE A 265 2.29 25.02 4.21
C PHE A 265 3.55 25.53 4.90
N THR A 266 4.29 26.42 4.24
CA THR A 266 5.50 27.04 4.77
C THR A 266 5.45 28.57 4.55
N ASP A 267 6.38 29.28 5.18
CA ASP A 267 6.56 30.73 4.95
C ASP A 267 7.50 31.01 3.75
N VAL A 268 7.93 29.97 3.02
CA VAL A 268 8.91 30.08 1.92
C VAL A 268 8.18 30.23 0.59
N PHE A 269 8.52 31.29 -0.14
CA PHE A 269 8.03 31.50 -1.51
C PHE A 269 8.67 30.49 -2.46
N GLY A 270 7.89 29.92 -3.36
CA GLY A 270 8.30 28.94 -4.36
C GLY A 270 7.72 27.55 -4.13
N GLU A 271 6.82 27.40 -3.16
CA GLU A 271 6.07 26.15 -2.95
C GLU A 271 4.92 26.00 -3.97
N ASP A 272 4.33 24.82 -4.05
CA ASP A 272 3.31 24.48 -5.05
C ASP A 272 2.10 25.45 -5.06
N SER A 273 1.69 25.90 -3.87
CA SER A 273 0.58 26.85 -3.71
C SER A 273 0.87 28.26 -4.24
N ASP A 274 2.15 28.61 -4.48
CA ASP A 274 2.52 29.89 -5.10
C ASP A 274 2.35 29.89 -6.62
N TYR A 275 2.22 28.71 -7.25
CA TYR A 275 2.18 28.52 -8.71
C TYR A 275 0.91 27.81 -9.20
N ILE A 276 -0.26 28.14 -8.65
CA ILE A 276 -1.53 27.48 -9.00
C ILE A 276 -1.93 27.77 -10.45
N GLU A 277 -1.72 26.78 -11.33
CA GLU A 277 -2.18 26.77 -12.71
C GLU A 277 -3.09 25.58 -12.97
N ASN A 278 -4.17 25.78 -13.73
CA ASN A 278 -5.14 24.72 -14.09
C ASN A 278 -5.72 23.99 -12.86
N PRO A 279 -6.48 24.69 -11.97
CA PRO A 279 -7.11 24.05 -10.83
C PRO A 279 -7.93 22.84 -11.29
N MET A 280 -7.98 21.80 -10.46
CA MET A 280 -8.75 20.59 -10.78
C MET A 280 -10.21 20.96 -11.06
N SER A 281 -10.75 20.39 -12.13
CA SER A 281 -12.08 20.74 -12.61
C SER A 281 -12.74 19.52 -13.23
N PHE A 282 -13.90 19.16 -12.70
CA PHE A 282 -14.63 17.98 -13.09
C PHE A 282 -16.07 18.33 -13.50
N THR A 283 -16.62 17.58 -14.44
CA THR A 283 -18.02 17.72 -14.86
C THR A 283 -18.70 16.37 -14.86
N ILE A 284 -19.71 16.25 -14.01
CA ILE A 284 -20.51 15.03 -13.90
C ILE A 284 -21.54 15.02 -15.03
N SER A 285 -21.64 13.89 -15.72
CA SER A 285 -22.67 13.62 -16.74
C SER A 285 -24.09 13.77 -16.19
N ASP A 286 -25.05 14.07 -17.08
CA ASP A 286 -26.48 14.14 -16.71
C ASP A 286 -27.01 12.83 -16.13
N SER A 287 -26.44 11.68 -16.55
CA SER A 287 -26.78 10.37 -16.00
C SER A 287 -26.21 10.13 -14.60
N GLY A 288 -25.23 10.93 -14.18
CA GLY A 288 -24.51 10.79 -12.92
C GLY A 288 -23.52 9.63 -12.87
N LYS A 289 -23.27 8.94 -13.99
CA LYS A 289 -22.47 7.70 -14.05
C LYS A 289 -21.01 7.91 -14.43
N VAL A 290 -20.71 8.99 -15.13
CA VAL A 290 -19.34 9.32 -15.58
C VAL A 290 -18.98 10.76 -15.22
N THR A 291 -17.67 10.99 -15.10
CA THR A 291 -17.06 12.27 -14.76
C THR A 291 -16.05 12.63 -15.84
N LEU A 292 -16.23 13.78 -16.48
CA LEU A 292 -15.24 14.37 -17.39
C LEU A 292 -14.24 15.19 -16.57
N ASP A 293 -12.96 14.90 -16.73
CA ASP A 293 -11.88 15.78 -16.28
C ASP A 293 -11.69 16.89 -17.32
N ASN A 294 -12.02 18.13 -16.92
CA ASN A 294 -11.97 19.29 -17.81
C ASN A 294 -10.55 19.69 -18.19
N ASN A 295 -9.52 19.25 -17.46
CA ASN A 295 -8.13 19.55 -17.76
C ASN A 295 -7.54 18.50 -18.70
N THR A 296 -7.67 17.23 -18.34
CA THR A 296 -7.07 16.14 -19.14
C THR A 296 -7.93 15.71 -20.32
N LYS A 297 -9.22 16.07 -20.33
CA LYS A 297 -10.26 15.62 -21.27
C LYS A 297 -10.49 14.10 -21.23
N LEU A 298 -10.02 13.44 -20.18
CA LEU A 298 -10.32 12.05 -19.92
C LEU A 298 -11.71 11.94 -19.30
N MET A 299 -12.45 10.93 -19.73
CA MET A 299 -13.73 10.59 -19.15
C MET A 299 -13.56 9.35 -18.26
N TRP A 300 -14.01 9.48 -17.03
CA TRP A 300 -13.85 8.48 -15.99
C TRP A 300 -15.19 7.87 -15.62
N GLU A 301 -15.19 6.56 -15.32
CA GLU A 301 -16.25 5.96 -14.53
C GLU A 301 -16.34 6.74 -13.21
N ARG A 302 -17.55 7.11 -12.75
CA ARG A 302 -17.73 7.93 -11.53
C ARG A 302 -17.76 7.10 -10.26
N GLU A 303 -18.31 5.89 -10.28
CA GLU A 303 -18.29 4.96 -9.15
C GLU A 303 -17.26 3.87 -9.41
N ALA A 304 -16.19 3.78 -8.60
CA ALA A 304 -15.23 2.68 -8.72
C ALA A 304 -15.91 1.33 -8.47
N SER A 305 -15.24 0.23 -8.84
CA SER A 305 -15.72 -1.13 -8.58
C SER A 305 -16.09 -1.31 -7.11
N ARG A 306 -17.12 -2.12 -6.83
CA ARG A 306 -17.50 -2.50 -5.45
C ARG A 306 -16.74 -3.70 -4.92
N MET A 307 -15.96 -4.34 -5.79
CA MET A 307 -15.19 -5.54 -5.48
C MET A 307 -13.72 -5.27 -5.77
N TRP A 308 -12.88 -5.77 -4.86
CA TRP A 308 -11.45 -5.82 -5.06
C TRP A 308 -11.11 -6.94 -6.03
N MET A 309 -10.37 -6.58 -7.07
CA MET A 309 -10.01 -7.43 -8.20
C MET A 309 -8.49 -7.51 -8.32
N THR A 310 -7.99 -8.63 -8.81
CA THR A 310 -6.60 -8.73 -9.30
C THR A 310 -6.38 -7.79 -10.49
N ALA A 311 -5.12 -7.54 -10.84
CA ALA A 311 -4.80 -6.67 -11.96
C ALA A 311 -5.43 -7.18 -13.28
N GLU A 312 -5.46 -8.50 -13.49
CA GLU A 312 -6.06 -9.12 -14.68
C GLU A 312 -7.59 -9.07 -14.68
N GLU A 313 -8.23 -9.36 -13.54
CA GLU A 313 -9.69 -9.26 -13.41
C GLU A 313 -10.17 -7.83 -13.64
N GLY A 314 -9.43 -6.83 -13.16
CA GLY A 314 -9.78 -5.43 -13.40
C GLY A 314 -9.58 -5.02 -14.86
N GLU A 315 -8.52 -5.47 -15.53
CA GLU A 315 -8.34 -5.22 -16.96
C GLU A 315 -9.55 -5.74 -17.75
N GLN A 316 -10.00 -6.97 -17.43
CA GLN A 316 -11.20 -7.55 -18.00
C GLN A 316 -12.47 -6.79 -17.61
N TYR A 317 -12.57 -6.28 -16.39
CA TYR A 317 -13.68 -5.43 -15.95
C TYR A 317 -13.82 -4.21 -16.86
N CYS A 318 -12.73 -3.45 -17.08
CA CYS A 318 -12.79 -2.27 -17.92
C CYS A 318 -13.03 -2.60 -19.40
N ALA A 319 -12.40 -3.67 -19.92
CA ALA A 319 -12.58 -4.07 -21.31
C ALA A 319 -14.02 -4.51 -21.66
N ASN A 320 -14.78 -4.97 -20.66
CA ASN A 320 -16.18 -5.38 -20.82
C ASN A 320 -17.18 -4.35 -20.30
N LEU A 321 -16.71 -3.19 -19.81
CA LEU A 321 -17.58 -2.18 -19.25
C LEU A 321 -18.38 -1.49 -20.37
N GLU A 322 -19.70 -1.51 -20.25
CA GLU A 322 -20.61 -0.68 -21.03
C GLU A 322 -21.26 0.34 -20.10
N LEU A 323 -20.85 1.61 -20.20
CA LEU A 323 -21.28 2.65 -19.28
C LEU A 323 -21.55 3.95 -20.02
N ASP A 324 -22.69 4.56 -19.70
CA ASP A 324 -23.16 5.84 -20.26
C ASP A 324 -23.19 5.90 -21.80
N GLY A 325 -23.45 4.76 -22.44
CA GLY A 325 -23.49 4.63 -23.90
C GLY A 325 -22.13 4.37 -24.56
N TYR A 326 -21.07 4.19 -23.78
CA TYR A 326 -19.72 3.93 -24.25
C TYR A 326 -19.26 2.50 -23.92
N THR A 327 -18.45 1.93 -24.80
CA THR A 327 -17.96 0.54 -24.74
C THR A 327 -16.43 0.45 -24.95
N ASP A 328 -15.75 1.59 -25.05
CA ASP A 328 -14.31 1.74 -25.27
C ASP A 328 -13.56 2.09 -23.97
N TRP A 329 -14.11 1.62 -22.84
CA TRP A 329 -13.50 1.77 -21.53
C TRP A 329 -12.22 0.95 -21.44
N ARG A 330 -11.23 1.50 -20.74
CA ARG A 330 -9.95 0.86 -20.53
C ARG A 330 -9.44 1.10 -19.13
N TYR A 331 -8.43 0.31 -18.78
CA TYR A 331 -7.63 0.57 -17.59
C TYR A 331 -6.91 1.92 -17.72
N PRO A 332 -6.79 2.67 -16.61
CA PRO A 332 -6.04 3.91 -16.62
C PRO A 332 -4.55 3.65 -16.67
N LEU A 333 -3.85 4.58 -17.31
CA LEU A 333 -2.41 4.68 -17.21
C LEU A 333 -2.03 5.52 -15.98
N ILE A 334 -0.80 5.31 -15.49
CA ILE A 334 -0.36 5.83 -14.19
C ILE A 334 -0.42 7.35 -14.11
N LYS A 335 -0.02 8.03 -15.19
CA LYS A 335 -0.10 9.49 -15.31
C LYS A 335 -1.54 10.00 -15.36
N GLU A 336 -2.46 9.22 -15.92
CA GLU A 336 -3.89 9.55 -15.97
C GLU A 336 -4.53 9.39 -14.59
N LEU A 337 -4.32 8.26 -13.92
CA LEU A 337 -4.91 8.03 -12.61
C LEU A 337 -4.39 9.04 -11.58
N GLN A 338 -3.15 9.47 -11.73
CA GLN A 338 -2.58 10.49 -10.86
C GLN A 338 -3.17 11.89 -11.11
N SER A 339 -3.65 12.16 -12.33
CA SER A 339 -4.19 13.48 -12.68
C SER A 339 -5.46 13.83 -11.91
N ILE A 340 -6.16 12.82 -11.38
CA ILE A 340 -7.38 13.02 -10.58
C ILE A 340 -7.11 13.10 -9.07
N GLY A 341 -5.93 12.68 -8.59
CA GLY A 341 -5.61 12.66 -7.15
C GLY A 341 -5.35 14.07 -6.59
N ASP A 342 -6.12 14.48 -5.60
CA ASP A 342 -5.98 15.79 -4.91
C ASP A 342 -4.99 15.69 -3.76
N MET A 343 -3.74 16.08 -4.00
CA MET A 343 -2.66 16.05 -2.99
C MET A 343 -2.81 17.14 -1.91
N GLY A 344 -3.82 18.01 -2.00
CA GLY A 344 -4.22 18.94 -0.96
C GLY A 344 -5.23 18.35 0.04
N ASP A 345 -5.88 17.23 -0.30
CA ASP A 345 -6.84 16.53 0.57
C ASP A 345 -6.28 15.21 1.12
N TYR A 346 -6.99 14.58 2.06
CA TYR A 346 -6.55 13.36 2.74
C TYR A 346 -7.70 12.43 3.12
N MET A 347 -7.52 11.12 2.87
CA MET A 347 -8.48 10.06 3.21
C MET A 347 -9.94 10.32 2.78
N PRO A 348 -10.20 10.55 1.47
CA PRO A 348 -9.27 10.37 0.37
C PRO A 348 -8.72 11.69 -0.22
N ALA A 349 -7.51 11.64 -0.76
CA ALA A 349 -6.86 12.65 -1.60
C ALA A 349 -7.50 12.72 -3.00
N LEU A 350 -8.76 13.15 -3.07
CA LEU A 350 -9.58 13.17 -4.28
C LEU A 350 -10.85 14.02 -4.09
N ASP A 351 -11.34 14.64 -5.17
CA ASP A 351 -12.69 15.22 -5.19
C ASP A 351 -13.78 14.12 -5.05
N VAL A 352 -14.35 14.01 -3.85
CA VAL A 352 -15.34 12.98 -3.50
C VAL A 352 -16.74 13.23 -4.08
N ASP A 353 -17.02 14.43 -4.57
CA ASP A 353 -18.29 14.73 -5.26
C ASP A 353 -18.22 14.24 -6.72
N ALA A 354 -17.07 14.46 -7.35
CA ALA A 354 -16.75 14.03 -8.70
C ALA A 354 -16.49 12.53 -8.80
N PHE A 355 -15.89 11.90 -7.77
CA PHE A 355 -15.51 10.49 -7.78
C PHE A 355 -15.96 9.77 -6.50
N VAL A 356 -16.88 8.82 -6.66
CA VAL A 356 -17.50 8.11 -5.53
C VAL A 356 -16.99 6.66 -5.41
N ASN A 357 -17.22 6.06 -4.24
CA ASN A 357 -16.78 4.70 -3.88
C ASN A 357 -15.25 4.50 -3.92
N MET A 358 -14.53 5.40 -3.26
CA MET A 358 -13.06 5.41 -3.25
C MET A 358 -12.47 4.84 -1.97
N PRO A 359 -11.31 4.15 -2.06
CA PRO A 359 -10.67 3.60 -0.88
C PRO A 359 -10.14 4.75 -0.02
N ARG A 360 -10.55 4.78 1.26
CA ARG A 360 -10.12 5.79 2.23
C ARG A 360 -8.93 5.36 3.09
N MET A 361 -8.55 4.09 3.05
CA MET A 361 -7.51 3.48 3.90
C MET A 361 -6.48 2.72 3.04
N ALA A 362 -5.84 1.64 3.54
CA ALA A 362 -4.68 0.95 2.92
C ALA A 362 -4.99 0.16 1.63
N SER A 363 -5.76 0.76 0.71
CA SER A 363 -6.10 0.22 -0.60
C SER A 363 -5.94 1.30 -1.67
N GLY A 364 -6.03 0.91 -2.93
CA GLY A 364 -5.80 1.80 -4.06
C GLY A 364 -6.62 1.43 -5.27
N ILE A 365 -6.39 2.14 -6.38
CA ILE A 365 -6.93 1.83 -7.70
C ILE A 365 -5.79 1.36 -8.60
N TRP A 366 -5.97 0.23 -9.25
CA TRP A 366 -4.99 -0.30 -10.20
C TRP A 366 -4.73 0.64 -11.38
N THR A 367 -3.49 0.64 -11.88
CA THR A 367 -3.08 1.38 -13.07
C THR A 367 -1.96 0.65 -13.84
N PHE A 368 -1.76 1.00 -15.10
CA PHE A 368 -0.66 0.48 -15.94
C PHE A 368 0.29 1.60 -16.40
N PRO A 369 1.52 1.31 -16.88
CA PRO A 369 2.17 0.00 -17.03
C PRO A 369 2.62 -0.70 -15.74
N VAL A 370 3.28 -1.85 -15.88
CA VAL A 370 3.82 -2.68 -14.79
C VAL A 370 5.18 -2.16 -14.33
N SER A 371 5.52 -2.41 -13.06
CA SER A 371 6.81 -2.01 -12.48
C SER A 371 7.98 -2.77 -13.13
N ASP A 372 9.19 -2.45 -12.73
CA ASP A 372 10.43 -3.18 -13.03
C ASP A 372 10.42 -4.70 -12.73
N HIS A 373 9.32 -5.23 -12.20
CA HIS A 373 9.10 -6.63 -11.90
C HIS A 373 7.96 -7.24 -12.74
N PRO A 374 8.16 -8.41 -13.37
CA PRO A 374 7.19 -9.05 -14.28
C PRO A 374 5.89 -9.55 -13.60
N ASP A 375 5.83 -9.45 -12.27
CA ASP A 375 4.73 -9.87 -11.42
C ASP A 375 4.12 -8.73 -10.60
N HIS A 376 4.45 -7.45 -10.88
CA HIS A 376 3.95 -6.27 -10.15
C HIS A 376 3.25 -5.25 -11.06
N ALA A 377 2.08 -4.76 -10.69
CA ALA A 377 1.41 -3.62 -11.32
C ALA A 377 1.44 -2.38 -10.44
N TRP A 378 1.44 -1.20 -11.05
CA TRP A 378 1.30 0.05 -10.31
C TRP A 378 -0.15 0.21 -9.83
N HIS A 379 -0.32 0.87 -8.70
CA HIS A 379 -1.60 1.41 -8.25
C HIS A 379 -1.38 2.79 -7.65
N ILE A 380 -2.46 3.54 -7.51
CA ILE A 380 -2.46 4.78 -6.73
C ILE A 380 -3.24 4.57 -5.44
N GLY A 381 -2.59 4.85 -4.32
CA GLY A 381 -3.20 4.88 -3.00
C GLY A 381 -3.90 6.21 -2.81
N PHE A 382 -5.22 6.20 -2.61
CA PHE A 382 -6.00 7.43 -2.43
C PHE A 382 -6.10 7.99 -1.01
N PRO A 383 -5.44 7.49 0.05
CA PRO A 383 -5.26 8.31 1.25
C PRO A 383 -4.57 9.65 0.97
N ASP A 384 -3.62 9.67 0.03
CA ASP A 384 -2.67 10.78 -0.21
C ASP A 384 -2.23 10.92 -1.70
N ALA A 385 -2.78 10.08 -2.59
CA ALA A 385 -2.44 9.99 -4.01
C ALA A 385 -1.01 9.48 -4.33
N HIS A 386 -0.38 8.69 -3.44
CA HIS A 386 0.93 8.08 -3.70
C HIS A 386 0.89 6.97 -4.76
N VAL A 387 2.00 6.82 -5.48
CA VAL A 387 2.22 5.77 -6.48
C VAL A 387 2.99 4.60 -5.85
N MET A 388 2.47 3.37 -5.97
CA MET A 388 3.11 2.16 -5.42
C MET A 388 2.96 0.96 -6.35
N GLY A 389 4.01 0.14 -6.44
CA GLY A 389 4.01 -1.11 -7.17
C GLY A 389 3.58 -2.25 -6.26
N GLN A 390 2.67 -3.09 -6.74
CA GLN A 390 2.09 -4.18 -5.97
C GLN A 390 1.99 -5.44 -6.83
N HIS A 391 2.22 -6.60 -6.23
CA HIS A 391 2.11 -7.88 -6.92
C HIS A 391 0.72 -8.03 -7.60
N THR A 392 0.68 -8.46 -8.86
CA THR A 392 -0.53 -8.49 -9.73
C THR A 392 -1.67 -9.35 -9.18
N ALA A 393 -1.33 -10.39 -8.42
CA ALA A 393 -2.26 -11.26 -7.70
C ALA A 393 -2.80 -10.68 -6.38
N SER A 394 -2.34 -9.51 -5.92
CA SER A 394 -3.04 -8.75 -4.89
C SER A 394 -4.35 -8.20 -5.45
N THR A 395 -5.21 -7.64 -4.61
CA THR A 395 -6.50 -7.12 -5.05
C THR A 395 -6.63 -5.64 -4.72
N LYS A 396 -7.15 -4.84 -5.65
CA LYS A 396 -7.41 -3.40 -5.50
C LYS A 396 -8.76 -3.07 -6.13
N LEU A 397 -9.29 -1.88 -5.84
CA LEU A 397 -10.45 -1.39 -6.56
C LEU A 397 -10.05 -1.02 -8.00
N VAL A 398 -11.04 -0.92 -8.87
CA VAL A 398 -10.85 -0.63 -10.30
C VAL A 398 -11.69 0.59 -10.64
N ARG A 399 -11.13 1.50 -11.43
CA ARG A 399 -11.86 2.62 -12.04
C ARG A 399 -11.43 2.72 -13.48
N CYS A 400 -12.38 2.70 -14.39
CA CYS A 400 -12.08 2.74 -15.81
C CYS A 400 -12.01 4.18 -16.33
N VAL A 401 -11.19 4.37 -17.34
CA VAL A 401 -11.05 5.64 -18.07
C VAL A 401 -11.28 5.40 -19.56
N ARG A 402 -11.68 6.44 -20.26
CA ARG A 402 -11.74 6.48 -21.72
C ARG A 402 -11.40 7.87 -22.24
N ALA A 403 -10.99 7.91 -23.50
CA ALA A 403 -10.89 9.15 -24.26
C ALA A 403 -11.04 8.85 -25.75
N ASP A 404 -11.49 9.84 -26.50
CA ASP A 404 -11.72 9.70 -27.93
C ASP A 404 -10.40 9.40 -28.67
N ASN A 405 -10.49 8.57 -29.72
CA ASN A 405 -9.37 8.14 -30.55
C ASN A 405 -8.24 7.42 -29.80
N GLY A 406 -8.51 6.84 -28.63
CA GLY A 406 -7.52 6.07 -27.86
C GLY A 406 -6.42 6.93 -27.23
N ALA A 407 -6.66 8.23 -27.03
CA ALA A 407 -5.75 9.11 -26.30
C ALA A 407 -5.62 8.70 -24.83
N ALA A 408 -4.45 8.96 -24.21
CA ALA A 408 -4.19 8.48 -22.85
C ALA A 408 -3.13 9.22 -22.01
N TYR A 409 -2.61 10.38 -22.46
CA TYR A 409 -1.56 11.14 -21.74
C TYR A 409 -0.45 10.24 -21.15
N HIS A 410 0.32 9.61 -22.02
CA HIS A 410 1.45 8.77 -21.58
C HIS A 410 2.67 8.85 -22.50
N ASN A 411 2.47 9.28 -23.75
CA ASN A 411 3.58 9.57 -24.64
C ASN A 411 4.48 10.68 -24.07
N MET A 412 5.76 10.59 -24.39
CA MET A 412 6.71 11.65 -24.10
C MET A 412 7.10 12.33 -25.40
N SER A 413 7.25 13.65 -25.37
CA SER A 413 7.67 14.42 -26.54
C SER A 413 8.51 15.60 -26.10
N TYR A 414 9.74 15.66 -26.61
CA TYR A 414 10.74 16.62 -26.17
C TYR A 414 11.34 17.39 -27.35
N VAL A 415 11.91 18.56 -27.06
CA VAL A 415 12.80 19.32 -27.92
C VAL A 415 14.02 19.72 -27.12
N ASP A 416 15.20 19.36 -27.60
CA ASP A 416 16.45 19.90 -27.09
C ASP A 416 16.67 21.28 -27.73
N ASN A 417 16.68 22.32 -26.89
CA ASN A 417 16.80 23.71 -27.32
C ASN A 417 18.24 24.11 -27.65
N LYS A 418 19.22 23.21 -27.46
CA LYS A 418 20.65 23.40 -27.76
C LYS A 418 21.33 24.51 -26.96
N ASP A 419 20.75 24.89 -25.84
CA ASP A 419 21.26 25.88 -24.87
C ASP A 419 21.41 25.29 -23.46
N GLY A 420 21.24 23.98 -23.30
CA GLY A 420 21.22 23.30 -22.01
C GLY A 420 19.82 23.17 -21.40
N THR A 421 18.76 23.51 -22.14
CA THR A 421 17.36 23.28 -21.75
C THR A 421 16.64 22.30 -22.67
N VAL A 422 15.58 21.69 -22.14
CA VAL A 422 14.68 20.80 -22.89
C VAL A 422 13.25 21.28 -22.73
N THR A 423 12.53 21.41 -23.83
CA THR A 423 11.08 21.67 -23.81
C THR A 423 10.30 20.36 -23.91
N GLU A 424 9.52 20.06 -22.87
CA GLU A 424 8.51 19.02 -22.88
C GLU A 424 7.24 19.54 -23.58
N LYS A 425 6.92 18.95 -24.74
CA LYS A 425 5.83 19.42 -25.60
C LYS A 425 4.44 19.09 -25.09
N VAL A 426 4.31 18.08 -24.23
CA VAL A 426 2.99 17.61 -23.76
C VAL A 426 2.39 18.59 -22.76
N THR A 427 3.20 19.10 -21.84
CA THR A 427 2.84 20.09 -20.81
C THR A 427 3.24 21.52 -21.21
N ASN A 428 3.99 21.68 -22.29
CA ASN A 428 4.61 22.92 -22.74
C ASN A 428 5.46 23.56 -21.62
N ARG A 429 6.34 22.78 -21.01
CA ARG A 429 7.26 23.20 -19.95
C ARG A 429 8.70 23.11 -20.39
N MET A 430 9.54 24.02 -19.89
CA MET A 430 10.97 24.01 -20.16
C MET A 430 11.73 23.57 -18.90
N TRP A 431 12.68 22.66 -19.08
CA TRP A 431 13.42 21.98 -18.03
C TRP A 431 14.91 22.22 -18.18
N GLN A 432 15.65 22.26 -17.06
CA GLN A 432 17.09 22.08 -17.11
C GLN A 432 17.42 20.71 -17.71
N GLN A 433 18.28 20.66 -18.72
CA GLN A 433 18.74 19.41 -19.34
C GLN A 433 19.65 18.63 -18.40
N LYS A 434 20.61 19.34 -17.78
CA LYS A 434 21.56 18.82 -16.79
C LYS A 434 21.38 19.54 -15.47
N ILE A 435 21.64 18.82 -14.39
CA ILE A 435 21.68 19.37 -13.03
C ILE A 435 23.11 19.68 -12.60
N ASP A 436 23.28 20.27 -11.42
CA ASP A 436 24.58 20.57 -10.83
C ASP A 436 25.15 19.48 -9.90
N TYR A 437 24.39 18.39 -9.72
CA TYR A 437 24.73 17.24 -8.88
C TYR A 437 24.99 17.55 -7.40
N GLN A 438 24.61 18.75 -6.94
CA GLN A 438 24.59 19.08 -5.53
C GLN A 438 23.29 18.59 -4.93
N ARG A 439 23.39 17.92 -3.79
CA ARG A 439 22.20 17.56 -3.01
C ARG A 439 21.94 18.65 -1.99
N ARG A 440 20.66 18.97 -1.79
CA ARG A 440 20.18 20.07 -0.96
C ARG A 440 19.00 19.59 -0.14
N ASP A 441 18.78 20.23 0.99
CA ASP A 441 17.52 20.11 1.69
C ASP A 441 16.38 20.75 0.87
N TRP A 442 15.14 20.65 1.35
CA TRP A 442 13.98 21.12 0.60
C TRP A 442 13.98 22.65 0.43
N TYR A 443 14.35 23.40 1.48
CA TYR A 443 14.37 24.86 1.47
C TYR A 443 15.46 25.41 0.54
N ASP A 444 16.66 24.85 0.63
CA ASP A 444 17.78 25.21 -0.24
C ASP A 444 17.51 24.83 -1.70
N SER A 445 16.68 23.80 -1.95
CA SER A 445 16.27 23.42 -3.31
C SER A 445 15.30 24.41 -3.95
N ILE A 446 14.34 24.93 -3.18
CA ILE A 446 13.46 26.01 -3.64
C ILE A 446 14.31 27.24 -3.96
N GLN A 447 15.11 27.69 -2.99
CA GLN A 447 15.92 28.89 -3.15
C GLN A 447 16.89 28.77 -4.34
N TYR A 448 17.50 27.60 -4.54
CA TYR A 448 18.36 27.35 -5.68
C TYR A 448 17.65 27.59 -7.02
N CYS A 449 16.41 27.11 -7.18
CA CYS A 449 15.69 27.30 -8.42
C CYS A 449 15.20 28.75 -8.60
N GLU A 450 14.69 29.38 -7.55
CA GLU A 450 14.22 30.78 -7.58
C GLU A 450 15.35 31.77 -7.90
N ASP A 451 16.59 31.49 -7.45
CA ASP A 451 17.76 32.32 -7.74
C ASP A 451 18.49 31.97 -9.04
N LEU A 452 18.03 30.94 -9.78
CA LEU A 452 18.74 30.43 -10.93
C LEU A 452 18.62 31.38 -12.13
N ASP A 453 19.75 31.92 -12.60
CA ASP A 453 19.89 32.54 -13.92
C ASP A 453 20.58 31.55 -14.86
N TYR A 454 19.80 30.92 -15.74
CA TYR A 454 20.26 29.84 -16.61
C TYR A 454 19.62 29.91 -18.00
N ALA A 455 20.45 29.70 -19.03
CA ALA A 455 20.07 29.78 -20.44
C ALA A 455 19.39 31.11 -20.84
N GLY A 456 19.67 32.21 -20.13
CA GLY A 456 19.08 33.53 -20.38
C GLY A 456 17.70 33.73 -19.74
N TYR A 457 17.32 32.86 -18.80
CA TYR A 457 16.05 32.92 -18.06
C TYR A 457 16.32 32.97 -16.56
N SER A 458 15.48 33.72 -15.84
CA SER A 458 15.58 33.95 -14.39
C SER A 458 14.25 33.69 -13.66
N ASP A 459 13.33 32.98 -14.30
CA ASP A 459 11.99 32.61 -13.84
C ASP A 459 11.90 31.08 -13.59
N TRP A 460 13.02 30.50 -13.18
CA TRP A 460 13.11 29.08 -12.83
C TRP A 460 12.50 28.85 -11.45
N ARG A 461 11.92 27.66 -11.28
CA ARG A 461 11.32 27.21 -10.02
C ARG A 461 11.49 25.72 -9.84
N LEU A 462 11.26 25.26 -8.62
CA LEU A 462 11.18 23.84 -8.33
C LEU A 462 9.85 23.28 -8.93
N PRO A 463 9.87 22.17 -9.68
CA PRO A 463 8.66 21.55 -10.22
C PRO A 463 7.79 21.00 -9.09
N ASN A 464 6.47 21.04 -9.26
CA ASN A 464 5.57 20.30 -8.37
C ASN A 464 5.59 18.80 -8.71
N MET A 465 4.93 17.99 -7.89
CA MET A 465 4.94 16.54 -8.05
C MET A 465 4.38 16.07 -9.40
N ARG A 466 3.32 16.71 -9.92
CA ARG A 466 2.73 16.34 -11.23
C ARG A 466 3.64 16.71 -12.39
N GLU A 467 4.33 17.85 -12.30
CA GLU A 467 5.33 18.25 -13.29
C GLU A 467 6.53 17.31 -13.26
N ALA A 468 7.08 16.99 -12.08
CA ALA A 468 8.17 16.02 -11.96
C ALA A 468 7.80 14.64 -12.54
N LEU A 469 6.54 14.22 -12.39
CA LEU A 469 6.05 12.95 -12.93
C LEU A 469 5.74 12.98 -14.43
N SER A 470 5.48 14.15 -15.00
CA SER A 470 5.23 14.30 -16.44
C SER A 470 6.39 13.82 -17.31
N ILE A 471 7.64 13.99 -16.84
CA ILE A 471 8.86 13.55 -17.54
C ILE A 471 9.30 12.11 -17.21
N VAL A 472 8.61 11.42 -16.28
CA VAL A 472 8.91 10.03 -15.95
C VAL A 472 8.47 9.09 -17.07
N ASN A 473 9.36 8.18 -17.46
CA ASN A 473 9.10 7.10 -18.40
C ASN A 473 8.88 5.79 -17.65
N PHE A 474 7.61 5.41 -17.44
CA PHE A 474 7.26 4.18 -16.74
C PHE A 474 7.54 2.89 -17.53
N ASN A 475 8.08 2.99 -18.76
CA ASN A 475 8.58 1.84 -19.53
C ASN A 475 10.08 1.61 -19.37
N LYS A 476 10.76 2.50 -18.65
CA LYS A 476 12.18 2.40 -18.33
C LYS A 476 12.35 2.30 -16.82
N THR A 477 13.42 1.62 -16.42
CA THR A 477 13.76 1.43 -15.00
C THR A 477 15.24 1.75 -14.86
N SER A 478 15.58 2.72 -14.01
CA SER A 478 16.97 3.09 -13.70
C SER A 478 17.83 3.54 -14.91
N PRO A 479 17.64 4.77 -15.44
CA PRO A 479 16.67 5.75 -15.00
C PRO A 479 15.32 5.64 -15.73
N ALA A 480 14.23 5.88 -15.01
CA ALA A 480 12.87 5.99 -15.53
C ALA A 480 12.63 7.37 -16.17
N ILE A 481 13.54 7.85 -17.02
CA ILE A 481 13.44 9.10 -17.78
C ILE A 481 14.16 8.94 -19.13
N ASP A 482 13.92 9.83 -20.09
CA ASP A 482 14.59 9.75 -21.38
C ASP A 482 16.01 10.36 -21.35
N GLU A 483 17.03 9.51 -21.27
CA GLU A 483 18.43 9.93 -21.18
C GLU A 483 18.95 10.67 -22.42
N GLU A 484 18.29 10.55 -23.57
CA GLU A 484 18.62 11.39 -24.74
C GLU A 484 18.41 12.89 -24.43
N PHE A 485 17.37 13.20 -23.65
CA PHE A 485 17.02 14.56 -23.27
C PHE A 485 17.47 14.91 -21.85
N PHE A 486 17.61 13.93 -20.96
CA PHE A 486 18.01 14.15 -19.57
C PHE A 486 19.22 13.28 -19.21
N PRO A 487 20.37 13.53 -19.84
CA PRO A 487 21.55 12.70 -19.68
C PRO A 487 22.08 12.73 -18.25
N ASP A 488 22.77 11.65 -17.87
CA ASP A 488 23.50 11.53 -16.59
C ASP A 488 22.61 11.69 -15.35
N THR A 489 21.28 11.47 -15.46
CA THR A 489 20.33 11.61 -14.34
C THR A 489 20.66 10.61 -13.22
N PRO A 490 20.99 11.07 -11.99
CA PRO A 490 21.24 10.17 -10.87
C PRO A 490 20.05 9.25 -10.56
N ILE A 491 20.33 7.96 -10.40
CA ILE A 491 19.35 6.95 -9.98
C ILE A 491 19.37 6.70 -8.47
N LYS A 492 20.44 7.11 -7.79
CA LYS A 492 20.60 6.96 -6.34
C LYS A 492 20.10 8.26 -5.70
N TYR A 493 19.16 8.19 -4.75
CA TYR A 493 18.47 9.32 -4.13
C TYR A 493 17.37 9.96 -4.98
N TYR A 494 16.50 10.74 -4.34
CA TYR A 494 15.35 11.41 -4.96
C TYR A 494 15.72 12.80 -5.48
N PHE A 495 14.75 13.45 -6.13
CA PHE A 495 14.74 14.84 -6.52
C PHE A 495 13.62 15.57 -5.76
N TRP A 496 13.90 16.73 -5.18
CA TRP A 496 12.87 17.50 -4.49
C TRP A 496 11.82 18.05 -5.47
N THR A 497 10.58 18.15 -4.99
CA THR A 497 9.47 18.84 -5.67
C THR A 497 8.95 19.98 -4.79
N SER A 498 8.27 20.96 -5.37
CA SER A 498 7.67 22.09 -4.64
C SER A 498 6.38 21.72 -3.91
N SER A 499 5.79 20.54 -4.17
CA SER A 499 4.65 20.01 -3.43
C SER A 499 5.07 19.75 -1.98
N SER A 500 4.69 20.68 -1.11
CA SER A 500 5.42 21.00 0.10
C SER A 500 5.06 20.12 1.27
N ASP A 501 3.83 19.61 1.33
CA ASP A 501 3.42 18.67 2.37
C ASP A 501 2.46 17.61 1.86
N VAL A 502 2.35 16.54 2.62
CA VAL A 502 1.29 15.55 2.47
C VAL A 502 0.08 16.00 3.29
N GLY A 503 -1.12 15.90 2.72
CA GLY A 503 -2.36 16.19 3.43
C GLY A 503 -2.57 15.30 4.66
N GLY A 504 -3.05 15.88 5.76
CA GLY A 504 -3.50 15.15 6.96
C GLY A 504 -2.46 14.97 8.08
N ILE A 505 -2.88 14.32 9.17
CA ILE A 505 -1.97 13.86 10.22
C ILE A 505 -1.26 12.65 9.65
N GLU A 506 -0.04 12.86 9.17
CA GLU A 506 0.77 11.72 8.78
C GLU A 506 1.08 10.87 10.02
N MET A 507 0.50 9.68 10.07
CA MET A 507 0.94 8.63 10.98
C MET A 507 2.22 8.01 10.42
N TRP A 508 3.31 8.77 10.31
CA TRP A 508 4.60 8.12 10.09
C TRP A 508 5.08 7.52 11.41
N SER A 509 5.03 6.20 11.43
CA SER A 509 6.22 5.49 11.86
C SER A 509 7.31 5.86 10.86
N GLU A 510 8.37 6.56 11.27
CA GLU A 510 9.61 6.56 10.47
C GLU A 510 9.83 5.11 10.01
N PRO A 511 10.24 4.84 8.74
CA PRO A 511 10.72 3.52 8.38
C PRO A 511 11.78 3.20 9.42
N LEU A 512 11.44 2.33 10.37
CA LEU A 512 12.33 2.08 11.48
C LEU A 512 13.56 1.52 10.80
N GLY A 513 14.68 2.25 10.88
CA GLY A 513 15.96 1.68 10.49
C GLY A 513 16.07 0.30 11.16
N PRO A 514 16.72 -0.69 10.52
CA PRO A 514 16.69 -2.09 10.93
C PRO A 514 16.64 -2.21 12.45
N ARG A 515 15.55 -2.74 13.01
CA ARG A 515 15.29 -2.71 14.46
C ARG A 515 16.48 -3.37 15.16
N LYS A 516 17.32 -2.56 15.82
CA LYS A 516 18.53 -3.06 16.47
C LYS A 516 18.17 -3.65 17.83
N LYS A 517 18.79 -4.78 18.18
CA LYS A 517 18.55 -5.55 19.43
C LYS A 517 18.80 -4.77 20.72
N ASP A 518 19.41 -3.59 20.64
CA ASP A 518 19.80 -2.73 21.76
C ASP A 518 18.81 -1.60 22.08
N LYS A 519 17.69 -1.48 21.35
CA LYS A 519 16.64 -0.49 21.66
C LYS A 519 15.56 -1.07 22.59
N THR A 520 15.14 -0.30 23.60
CA THR A 520 14.03 -0.66 24.49
C THR A 520 12.67 -0.63 23.77
N ALA A 521 11.66 -1.30 24.32
CA ALA A 521 10.30 -1.31 23.77
C ALA A 521 9.70 0.11 23.61
N ALA A 522 10.11 1.06 24.46
CA ALA A 522 9.71 2.47 24.36
C ALA A 522 10.51 3.26 23.30
N GLU A 523 11.80 2.91 23.08
CA GLU A 523 12.64 3.53 22.03
C GLU A 523 12.36 2.97 20.62
N LEU A 524 11.68 1.83 20.54
CA LEU A 524 11.13 1.24 19.31
C LEU A 524 9.71 1.73 19.00
N ASP A 525 9.10 2.49 19.91
CA ASP A 525 7.77 3.07 19.77
C ASP A 525 7.85 4.52 19.28
N LEU A 526 8.41 4.72 18.08
CA LEU A 526 8.39 6.01 17.37
C LEU A 526 7.07 6.23 16.61
N ARG A 527 6.09 5.36 16.80
CA ARG A 527 4.75 5.49 16.22
C ARG A 527 4.06 6.68 16.89
N HIS A 528 3.40 7.51 16.08
CA HIS A 528 2.74 8.78 16.46
C HIS A 528 3.63 10.04 16.49
N MET A 529 4.85 10.01 15.94
CA MET A 529 5.56 11.26 15.65
C MET A 529 4.94 11.91 14.41
N THR A 530 4.33 13.07 14.62
CA THR A 530 3.77 13.90 13.55
C THR A 530 4.89 14.67 12.89
N HIS A 531 5.21 14.31 11.65
CA HIS A 531 6.01 15.13 10.77
C HIS A 531 5.24 15.30 9.48
N HIS A 532 5.13 16.54 9.01
CA HIS A 532 4.66 16.84 7.67
C HIS A 532 5.90 16.84 6.77
N GLY A 533 6.04 15.81 5.94
CA GLY A 533 7.14 15.66 5.00
C GLY A 533 6.78 16.17 3.61
N GLY A 534 7.80 16.60 2.86
CA GLY A 534 7.65 17.04 1.48
C GLY A 534 7.63 15.89 0.47
N TRP A 535 7.14 16.15 -0.73
CA TRP A 535 7.14 15.19 -1.83
C TRP A 535 8.46 15.25 -2.63
N ALA A 536 8.97 14.09 -3.04
CA ALA A 536 10.18 13.97 -3.86
C ALA A 536 9.98 12.94 -4.97
N GLN A 537 10.62 13.09 -6.13
CA GLN A 537 10.50 12.16 -7.26
C GLN A 537 11.77 11.33 -7.44
N GLY A 538 11.64 10.01 -7.58
CA GLY A 538 12.76 9.10 -7.80
C GLY A 538 12.82 8.68 -9.26
N TYR A 539 13.98 8.76 -9.89
CA TYR A 539 14.17 8.26 -11.26
C TYR A 539 14.73 6.84 -11.30
N GLN A 540 14.88 6.14 -10.17
CA GLN A 540 15.09 4.68 -10.18
C GLN A 540 13.80 3.97 -10.58
N ILE A 541 12.71 4.27 -9.85
CA ILE A 541 11.27 4.15 -10.13
C ILE A 541 10.50 4.76 -8.92
N GLY A 542 9.32 5.35 -9.13
CA GLY A 542 8.40 5.76 -8.05
C GLY A 542 8.68 7.12 -7.38
N SER A 543 7.77 7.57 -6.53
CA SER A 543 7.84 8.84 -5.79
C SER A 543 8.28 8.62 -4.34
N GLY A 544 9.14 9.48 -3.83
CA GLY A 544 9.40 9.68 -2.42
C GLY A 544 8.26 10.45 -1.76
N TYR A 545 7.61 9.81 -0.81
CA TYR A 545 6.45 10.32 -0.10
C TYR A 545 6.84 10.72 1.34
N ALA A 546 6.38 11.88 1.79
CA ALA A 546 6.60 12.38 3.16
C ALA A 546 8.06 12.46 3.61
N MET A 547 8.93 12.91 2.71
CA MET A 547 10.35 13.00 2.99
C MET A 547 10.62 14.15 3.94
N LYS A 548 11.42 13.90 4.99
CA LYS A 548 11.81 14.98 5.90
C LYS A 548 12.56 16.07 5.13
N LYS A 549 12.12 17.31 5.31
CA LYS A 549 12.61 18.48 4.56
C LYS A 549 14.11 18.78 4.78
N ASP A 550 14.74 18.20 5.81
CA ASP A 550 16.18 18.31 6.11
C ASP A 550 17.05 17.25 5.40
N VAL A 551 16.43 16.31 4.66
CA VAL A 551 17.16 15.29 3.89
C VAL A 551 17.69 15.88 2.59
N GLU A 552 18.95 15.58 2.29
CA GLU A 552 19.59 16.07 1.06
C GLU A 552 19.24 15.23 -0.19
N PHE A 553 18.53 15.83 -1.15
CA PHE A 553 18.17 15.27 -2.45
C PHE A 553 18.62 16.16 -3.61
N TYR A 554 18.56 15.64 -4.83
CA TYR A 554 18.90 16.41 -6.04
C TYR A 554 17.82 17.43 -6.40
N THR A 555 18.20 18.41 -7.20
CA THR A 555 17.29 19.48 -7.66
C THR A 555 17.36 19.59 -9.17
N ARG A 556 16.21 19.68 -9.84
CA ARG A 556 16.09 20.00 -11.27
C ARG A 556 15.00 21.04 -11.42
N CYS A 557 15.34 22.19 -11.97
CA CYS A 557 14.40 23.30 -12.10
C CYS A 557 13.61 23.23 -13.41
N ILE A 558 12.40 23.78 -13.35
CA ILE A 558 11.45 23.94 -14.44
C ILE A 558 11.11 25.43 -14.60
N ARG A 559 10.62 25.82 -15.78
CA ARG A 559 9.97 27.12 -16.00
C ARG A 559 8.76 26.99 -16.93
N ASN A 560 7.86 27.95 -16.83
CA ASN A 560 6.72 28.10 -17.72
C ASN A 560 7.12 29.09 -18.82
N PRO A 561 7.35 28.62 -20.07
CA PRO A 561 7.90 29.45 -21.13
C PRO A 561 7.01 30.60 -21.60
#